data_AF-A0A173ZSV7-F1
#
_entry.id   AF-A0A173ZSV7-F1
#
_cell.length_a   1.000
_cell.length_b   1.000
_cell.length_c   1.000
_cell.angle_alpha   90.00
_cell.angle_beta   90.00
_cell.angle_gamma   90.00
#
_symmetry.space_group_name_H-M   'P 1'
#
loop_
_entity.id
_entity.type
_entity.pdbx_description
1 polymer ?
#
loop_
_entity_poly.entity_id
_entity_poly.type
_entity_poly.pdbx_seq_one_letter_code
_entity_poly.pdbx_strand_id
1 'polypeptide(L)'
;MSATFETDENSGLCIIRCNPPINGADSFVFTPDVLVSWKALLGLASTREAVAAIMQGREDTSRYDSKTGRGVWTGAFEALEAALADSATSVSMLAADGEVLDDPLTAARNQAREGMNLPVMSNETDANLIATLSVDDSDEEPSSGIDTSMTKNIEGLDDFLNDESSQSNLDECEERFYQSLMPRPQNNQQ
;
A
#
# COMPACT_ATOMS: atom_id res chain seq x y z
N MET A 1 -18.58 0.26 17.22
CA MET A 1 -17.16 -0.12 17.35
C MET A 1 -16.42 1.09 17.87
N SER A 2 -15.56 0.94 18.87
CA SER A 2 -14.70 2.01 19.39
C SER A 2 -13.27 1.67 19.02
N ALA A 3 -12.55 2.63 18.44
CA ALA A 3 -11.14 2.49 18.13
C ALA A 3 -10.42 3.82 18.25
N THR A 4 -9.17 3.79 18.67
CA THR A 4 -8.31 4.97 18.82
C THR A 4 -7.00 4.76 18.06
N PHE A 5 -6.49 5.82 17.47
CA PHE A 5 -5.17 5.89 16.85
C PHE A 5 -4.28 6.80 17.69
N GLU A 6 -3.08 6.34 18.00
CA GLU A 6 -2.05 7.14 18.65
C GLU A 6 -0.69 6.84 18.01
N THR A 7 0.18 7.86 17.99
CA THR A 7 1.60 7.68 17.68
C THR A 7 2.37 7.73 19.00
N ASP A 8 3.11 6.67 19.32
CA ASP A 8 3.96 6.66 20.51
C ASP A 8 5.16 7.59 20.27
N GLU A 9 5.25 8.68 21.05
CA GLU A 9 6.27 9.72 20.88
C GLU A 9 7.72 9.20 21.06
N ASN A 10 7.91 8.12 21.82
CA ASN A 10 9.25 7.59 22.12
C ASN A 10 9.77 6.66 21.02
N SER A 11 8.90 5.84 20.44
CA SER A 11 9.26 4.83 19.45
C SER A 11 8.84 5.18 18.03
N GLY A 12 7.97 6.17 17.83
CA GLY A 12 7.38 6.52 16.55
C GLY A 12 6.38 5.47 16.03
N LEU A 13 5.95 4.53 16.88
CA LEU A 13 5.01 3.49 16.49
C LEU A 13 3.60 4.05 16.35
N CYS A 14 2.94 3.72 15.24
CA CYS A 14 1.51 3.90 15.07
C CYS A 14 0.77 2.75 15.76
N ILE A 15 -0.16 3.08 16.64
CA ILE A 15 -0.91 2.12 17.46
C ILE A 15 -2.39 2.37 17.24
N ILE A 16 -3.09 1.32 16.81
CA ILE A 16 -4.55 1.30 16.73
C ILE A 16 -5.07 0.36 17.80
N ARG A 17 -5.93 0.84 18.69
CA ARG A 17 -6.58 0.02 19.72
C ARG A 17 -8.05 -0.16 19.33
N CYS A 18 -8.55 -1.39 19.40
CA CYS A 18 -9.86 -1.77 18.88
C CYS A 18 -10.71 -2.45 19.95
N ASN A 19 -11.95 -1.99 20.10
CA ASN A 19 -12.96 -2.62 20.95
C ASN A 19 -14.35 -2.63 20.26
N PRO A 20 -14.88 -3.79 19.86
CA PRO A 20 -14.32 -5.14 20.01
C PRO A 20 -13.11 -5.40 19.09
N PRO A 21 -12.36 -6.51 19.30
CA PRO A 21 -11.25 -6.92 18.44
C PRO A 21 -11.66 -7.09 16.97
N ILE A 22 -10.78 -6.73 16.05
CA ILE A 22 -10.93 -6.96 14.60
C ILE A 22 -10.04 -8.14 14.22
N ASN A 23 -10.58 -9.13 13.52
CA ASN A 23 -9.82 -10.32 13.13
C ASN A 23 -9.10 -11.02 14.30
N GLY A 24 -9.62 -10.88 15.51
CA GLY A 24 -9.02 -11.41 16.74
C GLY A 24 -7.92 -10.53 17.37
N ALA A 25 -7.59 -9.39 16.76
CA ALA A 25 -6.63 -8.42 17.29
C ALA A 25 -7.34 -7.27 18.01
N ASP A 26 -6.95 -7.05 19.25
CA ASP A 26 -7.33 -5.91 20.09
C ASP A 26 -6.48 -4.66 19.82
N SER A 27 -5.32 -4.85 19.19
CA SER A 27 -4.45 -3.76 18.75
C SER A 27 -3.66 -4.10 17.49
N PHE A 28 -3.35 -3.07 16.71
CA PHE A 28 -2.43 -3.10 15.58
C PHE A 28 -1.30 -2.13 15.87
N VAL A 29 -0.05 -2.61 15.76
CA VAL A 29 1.14 -1.82 16.07
C VAL A 29 2.10 -1.94 14.89
N PHE A 30 2.47 -0.82 14.30
CA PHE A 30 3.32 -0.78 13.12
C PHE A 30 4.11 0.53 13.04
N THR A 31 5.20 0.55 12.29
CA THR A 31 5.93 1.77 11.99
C THR A 31 5.31 2.50 10.79
N PRO A 32 5.58 3.80 10.61
CA PRO A 32 5.24 4.51 9.38
C PRO A 32 5.81 3.85 8.11
N ASP A 33 7.01 3.25 8.19
CA ASP A 33 7.59 2.48 7.07
C ASP A 33 6.68 1.32 6.60
N VAL A 34 5.93 0.68 7.52
CA VAL A 34 4.98 -0.38 7.16
C VAL A 34 3.77 0.19 6.41
N LEU A 35 3.28 1.38 6.80
CA LEU A 35 2.17 2.02 6.09
C LEU A 35 2.53 2.30 4.63
N VAL A 36 3.70 2.91 4.40
CA VAL A 36 4.13 3.26 3.04
C VAL A 36 4.47 2.02 2.23
N SER A 37 5.05 0.97 2.84
CA SER A 37 5.33 -0.28 2.12
C SER A 37 4.03 -0.98 1.72
N TRP A 38 3.01 -1.00 2.59
CA TRP A 38 1.70 -1.56 2.24
C TRP A 38 1.01 -0.75 1.15
N LYS A 39 1.08 0.58 1.21
CA LYS A 39 0.56 1.47 0.18
C LYS A 39 1.16 1.14 -1.18
N ALA A 40 2.49 1.05 -1.28
CA ALA A 40 3.16 0.76 -2.54
C ALA A 40 2.92 -0.68 -3.06
N LEU A 41 3.05 -1.68 -2.18
CA LEU A 41 2.98 -3.10 -2.53
C LEU A 41 1.56 -3.58 -2.85
N LEU A 42 0.52 -2.93 -2.32
CA LEU A 42 -0.88 -3.26 -2.62
C LEU A 42 -1.55 -2.27 -3.58
N GLY A 43 -0.82 -1.22 -4.02
CA GLY A 43 -1.35 -0.17 -4.90
C GLY A 43 -2.48 0.62 -4.25
N LEU A 44 -2.30 1.04 -3.00
CA LEU A 44 -3.33 1.77 -2.26
C LEU A 44 -3.29 3.26 -2.60
N ALA A 45 -4.46 3.89 -2.67
CA ALA A 45 -4.60 5.28 -3.06
C ALA A 45 -4.17 6.25 -1.94
N SER A 46 -4.26 5.83 -0.67
CA SER A 46 -4.00 6.71 0.47
C SER A 46 -3.47 5.98 1.70
N THR A 47 -2.90 6.73 2.62
CA THR A 47 -2.50 6.25 3.96
C THR A 47 -3.71 5.71 4.74
N ARG A 48 -4.91 6.29 4.54
CA ARG A 48 -6.14 5.78 5.15
C ARG A 48 -6.50 4.39 4.61
N GLU A 49 -6.34 4.16 3.30
CA GLU A 49 -6.52 2.83 2.73
C GLU A 49 -5.46 1.85 3.25
N ALA A 50 -4.22 2.28 3.49
CA ALA A 50 -3.19 1.44 4.12
C ALA A 50 -3.57 1.02 5.54
N VAL A 51 -4.05 1.95 6.37
CA VAL A 51 -4.57 1.63 7.71
C VAL A 51 -5.75 0.64 7.61
N ALA A 52 -6.69 0.90 6.69
CA ALA A 52 -7.84 0.05 6.48
C ALA A 52 -7.42 -1.37 6.03
N ALA A 53 -6.46 -1.47 5.12
CA ALA A 53 -5.91 -2.73 4.63
C ALA A 53 -5.21 -3.51 5.76
N ILE A 54 -4.45 -2.85 6.63
CA ILE A 54 -3.79 -3.49 7.78
C ILE A 54 -4.84 -4.06 8.75
N MET A 55 -5.91 -3.32 9.02
CA MET A 55 -6.95 -3.75 9.95
C MET A 55 -7.80 -4.90 9.40
N GLN A 56 -8.08 -4.89 8.09
CA GLN A 56 -8.91 -5.89 7.41
C GLN A 56 -8.13 -7.12 6.96
N GLY A 57 -6.86 -6.91 6.59
CA GLY A 57 -6.01 -7.89 5.95
C GLY A 57 -5.71 -9.07 6.85
N ARG A 58 -5.76 -10.25 6.27
CA ARG A 58 -5.40 -11.50 6.92
C ARG A 58 -4.52 -12.32 5.99
N GLU A 59 -3.25 -12.43 6.32
CA GLU A 59 -2.31 -13.19 5.51
C GLU A 59 -2.67 -14.68 5.47
N ASP A 60 -2.82 -15.21 4.26
CA ASP A 60 -2.91 -16.63 3.99
C ASP A 60 -1.52 -17.26 4.11
N THR A 61 -1.16 -17.59 5.34
CA THR A 61 0.12 -18.24 5.68
C THR A 61 0.37 -19.57 4.97
N SER A 62 -0.67 -20.19 4.37
CA SER A 62 -0.49 -21.42 3.58
C SER A 62 0.24 -21.18 2.25
N ARG A 63 0.27 -19.92 1.78
CA ARG A 63 1.00 -19.52 0.56
C ARG A 63 2.51 -19.40 0.77
N TYR A 64 2.98 -19.49 2.00
CA TYR A 64 4.41 -19.42 2.30
C TYR A 64 5.13 -20.71 1.86
N ASP A 65 6.05 -20.58 0.91
CA ASP A 65 6.96 -21.65 0.52
C ASP A 65 8.27 -21.59 1.31
N SER A 66 8.36 -22.43 2.34
CA SER A 66 9.55 -22.57 3.20
C SER A 66 10.85 -22.91 2.46
N LYS A 67 10.80 -23.48 1.25
CA LYS A 67 12.01 -23.84 0.49
C LYS A 67 12.63 -22.64 -0.22
N THR A 68 11.78 -21.72 -0.68
CA THR A 68 12.20 -20.54 -1.44
C THR A 68 12.12 -19.26 -0.62
N GLY A 69 11.48 -19.30 0.55
CA GLY A 69 11.20 -18.14 1.40
C GLY A 69 10.12 -17.22 0.82
N ARG A 70 9.44 -17.63 -0.25
CA ARG A 70 8.44 -16.81 -0.94
C ARG A 70 7.14 -16.83 -0.18
N GLY A 71 6.52 -15.66 -0.03
CA GLY A 71 5.22 -15.48 0.60
C GLY A 71 4.31 -14.58 -0.21
N VAL A 72 3.23 -14.12 0.43
CA VAL A 72 2.21 -13.26 -0.19
C VAL A 72 2.81 -11.98 -0.81
N TRP A 73 3.82 -11.42 -0.16
CA TRP A 73 4.43 -10.15 -0.54
C TRP A 73 5.48 -10.25 -1.64
N THR A 74 6.07 -11.44 -1.86
CA THR A 74 7.28 -11.56 -2.70
C THR A 74 7.04 -11.16 -4.14
N GLY A 75 5.90 -11.56 -4.73
CA GLY A 75 5.58 -11.22 -6.11
C GLY A 75 5.39 -9.72 -6.33
N ALA A 76 4.69 -9.04 -5.42
CA ALA A 76 4.49 -7.60 -5.49
C ALA A 76 5.81 -6.82 -5.35
N PHE A 77 6.70 -7.28 -4.47
CA PHE A 77 8.03 -6.68 -4.29
C PHE A 77 8.88 -6.81 -5.56
N GLU A 78 9.00 -8.01 -6.12
CA GLU A 78 9.77 -8.27 -7.34
C GLU A 78 9.21 -7.51 -8.55
N ALA A 79 7.89 -7.43 -8.67
CA ALA A 79 7.25 -6.67 -9.73
C ALA A 79 7.49 -5.16 -9.58
N LEU A 80 7.48 -4.62 -8.36
CA LEU A 80 7.76 -3.22 -8.10
C LEU A 80 9.23 -2.88 -8.37
N GLU A 81 10.18 -3.73 -7.94
CA GLU A 81 11.59 -3.60 -8.29
C GLU A 81 11.80 -3.62 -9.82
N ALA A 82 11.16 -4.56 -10.51
CA ALA A 82 11.25 -4.68 -11.96
C ALA A 82 10.69 -3.45 -12.67
N ALA A 83 9.52 -2.93 -12.24
CA ALA A 83 8.92 -1.73 -12.80
C ALA A 83 9.80 -0.49 -12.61
N LEU A 84 10.48 -0.36 -11.47
CA LEU A 84 11.41 0.74 -11.21
C LEU A 84 12.69 0.62 -12.05
N ALA A 85 13.20 -0.60 -12.23
CA ALA A 85 14.37 -0.89 -13.05
C ALA A 85 14.11 -0.73 -14.56
N ASP A 86 12.90 -1.03 -15.03
CA ASP A 86 12.48 -0.98 -16.43
C ASP A 86 11.83 0.35 -16.83
N SER A 87 12.12 1.45 -16.11
CA SER A 87 11.54 2.80 -16.33
C SER A 87 11.90 3.47 -17.68
N ALA A 88 12.10 2.70 -18.75
CA ALA A 88 12.22 3.15 -20.13
C ALA A 88 10.94 3.00 -20.99
N THR A 89 9.79 2.51 -20.50
CA THR A 89 8.56 2.47 -21.33
C THR A 89 7.26 2.65 -20.54
N SER A 90 6.93 3.90 -20.20
CA SER A 90 5.59 4.28 -19.77
C SER A 90 4.66 4.42 -20.99
N VAL A 91 4.03 3.34 -21.44
CA VAL A 91 2.82 3.43 -22.27
C VAL A 91 1.84 2.33 -21.87
N SER A 92 0.88 2.68 -21.02
CA SER A 92 -0.38 1.95 -20.93
C SER A 92 -1.04 2.03 -22.31
N MET A 93 -0.89 0.98 -23.12
CA MET A 93 -1.52 0.90 -24.43
C MET A 93 -2.97 0.45 -24.20
N LEU A 94 -3.90 1.40 -24.28
CA LEU A 94 -5.31 1.09 -24.59
C LEU A 94 -5.30 0.09 -25.74
N ALA A 95 -5.81 -1.12 -25.51
CA ALA A 95 -5.96 -2.08 -26.59
C ALA A 95 -6.93 -1.50 -27.64
N ALA A 96 -6.81 -1.95 -28.89
CA ALA A 96 -7.61 -1.41 -30.00
C ALA A 96 -9.12 -1.65 -29.84
N ASP A 97 -9.53 -2.51 -28.90
CA ASP A 97 -10.90 -2.81 -28.50
C ASP A 97 -11.40 -1.98 -27.30
N GLY A 98 -10.54 -1.12 -26.72
CA GLY A 98 -10.86 -0.30 -25.55
C GLY A 98 -10.61 -0.99 -24.21
N GLU A 99 -10.12 -2.24 -24.21
CA GLU A 99 -9.73 -2.93 -22.98
C GLU A 99 -8.37 -2.41 -22.47
N VAL A 100 -8.25 -2.23 -21.16
CA VAL A 100 -6.98 -1.89 -20.51
C VAL A 100 -6.20 -3.19 -20.33
N LEU A 101 -5.04 -3.30 -21.00
CA LEU A 101 -4.14 -4.45 -20.87
C LEU A 101 -3.76 -4.65 -19.39
N ASP A 102 -3.69 -5.92 -18.96
CA ASP A 102 -3.21 -6.27 -17.61
C ASP A 102 -1.77 -5.76 -17.44
N ASP A 103 -1.60 -4.73 -16.60
CA ASP A 103 -0.30 -4.28 -16.18
C ASP A 103 0.34 -5.35 -15.26
N PRO A 104 1.58 -5.81 -15.55
CA PRO A 104 2.24 -6.84 -14.74
C PRO A 104 2.39 -6.48 -13.26
N LEU A 105 2.57 -5.20 -12.92
CA LEU A 105 2.66 -4.75 -11.54
C LEU A 105 1.28 -4.81 -10.86
N THR A 106 0.21 -4.43 -11.55
CA THR A 106 -1.17 -4.57 -11.05
C THR A 106 -1.56 -6.04 -10.83
N ALA A 107 -1.17 -6.94 -11.74
CA ALA A 107 -1.36 -8.37 -11.54
C ALA A 107 -0.62 -8.90 -10.28
N ALA A 108 0.62 -8.45 -10.05
CA ALA A 108 1.38 -8.84 -8.87
C ALA A 108 0.81 -8.27 -7.56
N ARG A 109 0.33 -7.01 -7.58
CA ARG A 109 -0.41 -6.40 -6.46
C ARG A 109 -1.66 -7.20 -6.14
N ASN A 110 -2.43 -7.62 -7.15
CA ASN A 110 -3.62 -8.43 -6.95
C ASN A 110 -3.32 -9.80 -6.34
N GLN A 111 -2.22 -10.45 -6.71
CA GLN A 111 -1.78 -11.68 -6.04
C GLN A 111 -1.46 -11.46 -4.55
N ALA A 112 -0.84 -10.33 -4.20
CA ALA A 112 -0.62 -9.98 -2.80
C ALA A 112 -1.94 -9.67 -2.07
N ARG A 113 -2.85 -8.91 -2.70
CA ARG A 113 -4.18 -8.60 -2.14
C ARG A 113 -5.01 -9.86 -1.89
N GLU A 114 -5.03 -10.80 -2.85
CA GLU A 114 -5.67 -12.12 -2.68
C GLU A 114 -5.06 -12.89 -1.49
N GLY A 115 -3.73 -12.91 -1.39
CA GLY A 115 -3.05 -13.54 -0.26
C GLY A 115 -3.31 -12.86 1.09
N MET A 116 -3.69 -11.59 1.09
CA MET A 116 -4.12 -10.84 2.27
C MET A 116 -5.63 -10.89 2.52
N ASN A 117 -6.39 -11.64 1.72
CA ASN A 117 -7.85 -11.66 1.74
C ASN A 117 -8.49 -10.27 1.56
N LEU A 118 -7.87 -9.42 0.74
CA LEU A 118 -8.33 -8.09 0.39
C LEU A 118 -8.98 -8.08 -1.01
N PRO A 119 -9.91 -7.15 -1.29
CA PRO A 119 -10.49 -7.00 -2.63
C PRO A 119 -9.41 -6.76 -3.69
N VAL A 120 -9.45 -7.45 -4.82
CA VAL A 120 -8.55 -7.18 -5.96
C VAL A 120 -8.95 -5.89 -6.68
N MET A 121 -7.97 -5.22 -7.28
CA MET A 121 -8.15 -4.03 -8.10
C MET A 121 -8.41 -4.44 -9.55
N SER A 122 -9.46 -3.92 -10.18
CA SER A 122 -9.67 -4.11 -11.62
C SER A 122 -8.75 -3.18 -12.43
N ASN A 123 -8.49 -3.52 -13.70
CA ASN A 123 -7.69 -2.66 -14.58
C ASN A 123 -8.35 -1.29 -14.80
N GLU A 124 -9.68 -1.23 -14.77
CA GLU A 124 -10.42 0.03 -14.83
C GLU A 124 -10.17 0.87 -13.57
N THR A 125 -10.22 0.26 -12.38
CA THR A 125 -9.90 0.96 -11.12
C THR A 125 -8.45 1.43 -11.10
N ASP A 126 -7.50 0.62 -11.57
CA ASP A 126 -6.08 0.99 -11.65
C ASP A 126 -5.85 2.16 -12.62
N ALA A 127 -6.42 2.08 -13.82
CA ALA A 127 -6.34 3.15 -14.81
C ALA A 127 -6.97 4.46 -14.30
N ASN A 128 -8.13 4.38 -13.66
CA ASN A 128 -8.79 5.53 -13.05
C ASN A 128 -7.94 6.11 -11.92
N LEU A 129 -7.37 5.26 -11.05
CA LEU A 129 -6.49 5.71 -9.96
C LEU A 129 -5.28 6.46 -10.50
N ILE A 130 -4.60 5.94 -11.53
CA ILE A 130 -3.47 6.61 -12.19
C ILE A 130 -3.91 7.95 -12.78
N ALA A 131 -5.07 7.99 -13.44
CA ALA A 131 -5.61 9.20 -14.04
C ALA A 131 -5.93 10.26 -12.98
N THR A 132 -6.62 9.89 -11.90
CA THR A 132 -6.96 10.77 -10.78
C THR A 132 -5.71 11.32 -10.10
N LEU A 133 -4.70 10.47 -9.83
CA LEU A 133 -3.43 10.91 -9.23
C LEU A 133 -2.60 11.81 -10.15
N SER A 134 -2.86 11.80 -11.45
CA SER A 134 -2.16 12.64 -12.43
C SER A 134 -2.81 14.02 -12.61
N VAL A 135 -3.98 14.25 -12.03
CA VAL A 135 -4.76 15.48 -12.15
C VAL A 135 -4.82 16.18 -10.79
N ASP A 136 -4.09 17.29 -10.66
CA ASP A 136 -4.00 18.07 -9.40
C ASP A 136 -5.34 18.62 -8.89
N ASP A 137 -6.38 18.72 -9.73
CA ASP A 137 -7.69 19.36 -9.45
C ASP A 137 -8.87 18.36 -9.59
N SER A 138 -8.66 17.07 -9.35
CA SER A 138 -9.75 16.09 -9.41
C SER A 138 -10.70 16.23 -8.22
N ASP A 139 -12.01 16.35 -8.49
CA ASP A 139 -13.07 16.38 -7.45
C ASP A 139 -13.35 14.98 -6.85
N GLU A 140 -12.82 13.92 -7.46
CA GLU A 140 -12.99 12.54 -7.02
C GLU A 140 -11.81 12.09 -6.16
N GLU A 141 -12.08 11.74 -4.90
CA GLU A 141 -11.07 11.13 -4.03
C GLU A 141 -10.55 9.81 -4.64
N PRO A 142 -9.23 9.65 -4.82
CA PRO A 142 -8.66 8.45 -5.40
C PRO A 142 -8.94 7.24 -4.50
N SER A 143 -9.29 6.11 -5.11
CA SER A 143 -9.49 4.84 -4.39
C SER A 143 -8.95 3.63 -5.13
N SER A 144 -8.35 2.71 -4.38
CA SER A 144 -7.93 1.38 -4.86
C SER A 144 -9.01 0.30 -4.64
N GLY A 145 -10.20 0.69 -4.19
CA GLY A 145 -11.29 -0.23 -3.84
C GLY A 145 -11.18 -0.86 -2.44
N ILE A 146 -10.28 -0.38 -1.58
CA ILE A 146 -10.25 -0.76 -0.16
C ILE A 146 -11.35 0.00 0.60
N ASP A 147 -12.18 -0.72 1.36
CA ASP A 147 -13.20 -0.10 2.20
C ASP A 147 -12.56 0.64 3.40
N THR A 148 -12.73 1.95 3.43
CA THR A 148 -12.26 2.82 4.53
C THR A 148 -13.34 3.14 5.56
N SER A 149 -14.57 2.61 5.41
CA SER A 149 -15.71 2.91 6.29
C SER A 149 -15.39 2.72 7.78
N MET A 150 -14.64 1.67 8.12
CA MET A 150 -14.24 1.37 9.49
C MET A 150 -13.21 2.33 10.06
N THR A 151 -12.38 2.97 9.22
CA THR A 151 -11.32 3.87 9.66
C THR A 151 -11.82 5.29 9.90
N LYS A 152 -12.97 5.68 9.33
CA LYS A 152 -13.61 6.99 9.52
C LYS A 152 -14.04 7.28 10.97
N ASN A 153 -14.21 6.24 11.79
CA ASN A 153 -14.65 6.36 13.18
C ASN A 153 -13.51 6.10 14.18
N ILE A 154 -12.26 6.05 13.71
CA ILE A 154 -11.09 5.89 14.59
C ILE A 154 -10.71 7.26 15.12
N GLU A 155 -10.87 7.46 16.42
CA GLU A 155 -10.49 8.69 17.11
C GLU A 155 -8.97 8.91 16.96
N GLY A 156 -8.55 10.11 16.57
CA GLY A 156 -7.14 10.48 16.39
C GLY A 156 -6.53 10.13 15.02
N LEU A 157 -7.18 9.29 14.20
CA LEU A 157 -6.64 8.96 12.87
C LEU A 157 -6.69 10.16 11.92
N ASP A 158 -7.79 10.91 11.93
CA ASP A 158 -7.93 12.11 11.10
C ASP A 158 -6.91 13.19 11.48
N ASP A 159 -6.61 13.32 12.78
CA ASP A 159 -5.60 14.26 13.26
C ASP A 159 -4.21 13.87 12.74
N PHE A 160 -3.84 12.59 12.80
CA PHE A 160 -2.59 12.07 12.22
C PHE A 160 -2.51 12.27 10.71
N LEU A 161 -3.61 12.04 9.98
CA LEU A 161 -3.64 12.17 8.53
C LEU A 161 -3.58 13.63 8.06
N ASN A 162 -4.02 14.58 8.88
CA ASN A 162 -3.98 16.02 8.57
C ASN A 162 -2.78 16.76 9.19
N ASP A 163 -2.03 16.11 10.07
CA ASP A 163 -0.86 16.70 10.72
C ASP A 163 0.34 16.77 9.76
N GLU A 164 0.88 17.99 9.56
CA GLU A 164 1.98 18.25 8.62
C GLU A 164 3.26 17.46 8.99
N SER A 165 3.55 17.31 10.28
CA SER A 165 4.73 16.55 10.72
C SER A 165 4.58 15.07 10.41
N SER A 166 3.37 14.53 10.56
CA SER A 166 3.04 13.15 10.23
C SER A 166 3.12 12.90 8.73
N GLN A 167 2.62 13.81 7.90
CA GLN A 167 2.76 13.73 6.44
C GLN A 167 4.22 13.78 6.00
N SER A 168 5.00 14.74 6.52
CA SER A 168 6.43 14.84 6.22
C SER A 168 7.20 13.57 6.58
N ASN A 169 6.86 12.93 7.70
CA ASN A 169 7.49 11.66 8.09
C ASN A 169 7.08 10.51 7.15
N LEU A 170 5.81 10.47 6.71
CA LEU A 170 5.36 9.48 5.74
C LEU A 170 6.06 9.65 4.39
N ASP A 171 6.25 10.88 3.92
CA ASP A 171 7.00 11.17 2.69
C ASP A 171 8.45 10.69 2.80
N GLU A 172 9.13 10.98 3.92
CA GLU A 172 10.49 10.48 4.18
C GLU A 172 10.56 8.95 4.26
N CYS A 173 9.53 8.28 4.80
CA CYS A 173 9.44 6.83 4.80
C CYS A 173 9.25 6.28 3.38
N GLU A 174 8.37 6.91 2.59
CA GLU A 174 8.07 6.52 1.22
C GLU A 174 9.32 6.66 0.33
N GLU A 175 10.06 7.75 0.46
CA GLU A 175 11.36 7.94 -0.21
C GLU A 175 12.36 6.84 0.15
N ARG A 176 12.52 6.55 1.45
CA ARG A 176 13.42 5.48 1.92
C ARG A 176 13.01 4.11 1.39
N PHE A 177 11.71 3.83 1.33
CA PHE A 177 11.20 2.58 0.77
C PHE A 177 11.55 2.45 -0.71
N TYR A 178 11.23 3.43 -1.55
CA TYR A 178 11.58 3.36 -2.98
C TYR A 178 13.09 3.36 -3.23
N GLN A 179 13.87 4.11 -2.44
CA GLN A 179 15.34 4.05 -2.49
C GLN A 179 15.89 2.65 -2.18
N SER A 180 15.21 1.87 -1.34
CA SER A 180 15.61 0.50 -1.02
C SER A 180 15.41 -0.47 -2.19
N LEU A 181 14.48 -0.16 -3.11
CA LEU A 181 14.14 -0.96 -4.30
C LEU A 181 14.96 -0.57 -5.54
N MET A 182 15.50 0.64 -5.57
CA MET A 182 16.27 1.11 -6.71
C MET A 182 17.62 0.38 -6.83
N PRO A 183 18.06 0.02 -8.05
CA PRO A 183 19.38 -0.55 -8.26
C PRO A 183 20.46 0.41 -7.76
N ARG A 184 21.27 -0.01 -6.78
CA ARG A 184 22.41 0.79 -6.35
C ARG A 184 23.39 0.92 -7.52
N PRO A 185 23.93 2.11 -7.82
CA PRO A 185 25.02 2.21 -8.77
C PRO A 185 26.14 1.30 -8.28
N GLN A 186 26.53 0.33 -9.12
CA GLN A 186 27.75 -0.43 -8.92
C GLN A 186 28.89 0.59 -8.96
N ASN A 187 29.33 1.04 -7.79
CA ASN A 187 30.59 1.75 -7.68
C ASN A 187 31.65 0.81 -8.25
N ASN A 188 32.08 1.10 -9.48
CA ASN A 188 33.22 0.48 -10.12
C ASN A 188 34.38 0.60 -9.12
N GLN A 189 34.71 -0.52 -8.47
CA GLN A 189 36.00 -0.70 -7.81
C GLN A 189 37.06 -0.61 -8.92
N GLN A 190 37.62 0.59 -9.10
CA GLN A 190 38.88 0.84 -9.76
C GLN A 190 39.90 1.30 -8.73
#